data_AF-A0A1B6FH98-F1
#
_entry.id   AF-A0A1B6FH98-F1
#
_cell.length_a   1.000
_cell.length_b   1.000
_cell.length_c   1.000
_cell.angle_alpha   90.00
_cell.angle_beta   90.00
_cell.angle_gamma   90.00
#
_symmetry.space_group_name_H-M   'P 1'
#
loop_
_entity.id
_entity.type
_entity.pdbx_description
1 polymer ?
#
loop_
_entity_poly.entity_id
_entity_poly.type
_entity_poly.pdbx_seq_one_letter_code
_entity_poly.pdbx_strand_id
1 'polypeptide(L)'
;YLDPQLLAEGFFCIGTVMAFFRLLFYVQLNHELGPLQISLGKMTVDFSQFLIIFIIVIGSFTAGLCRLYEYYDGMIQIDPETNATSRQESSFINAYDTFTVLFWGLFCMSSQEAGIVVIENLPSEGGELEAINTHDFTQMVGYCLFAVYCVFTVIVLMNMLIGAMSNTFQRVTDNLDVEWIFARTEIYLTFMSQTVLPPPLNFLPTRVGASVFSAFRKKFFKIEETPREDQENFENVMGKLVARYFSKKRKEETSSEKPDSSLD
;
A
#
# COMPACT_ATOMS: atom_id res chain seq x y z
N TYR A 1 -9.85 28.56 -9.17
CA TYR A 1 -8.91 28.54 -10.31
C TYR A 1 -7.78 27.61 -9.91
N LEU A 2 -7.52 26.54 -10.66
CA LEU A 2 -6.32 25.73 -10.45
C LEU A 2 -5.15 26.46 -11.13
N ASP A 3 -4.21 26.97 -10.36
CA ASP A 3 -2.96 27.52 -10.90
C ASP A 3 -2.08 26.36 -11.38
N PRO A 4 -1.71 26.30 -12.68
CA PRO A 4 -0.82 25.26 -13.18
C PRO A 4 0.52 25.19 -12.44
N GLN A 5 1.02 26.31 -11.89
CA GLN A 5 2.27 26.32 -11.12
C GLN A 5 2.14 25.51 -9.82
N LEU A 6 1.07 25.74 -9.04
CA LEU A 6 0.81 25.00 -7.80
C LEU A 6 0.62 23.51 -8.05
N LEU A 7 -0.06 23.17 -9.16
CA LEU A 7 -0.23 21.77 -9.56
C LEU A 7 1.11 21.12 -9.92
N ALA A 8 1.99 21.85 -10.63
CA ALA A 8 3.32 21.38 -10.98
C ALA A 8 4.21 21.16 -9.74
N GLU A 9 4.20 22.09 -8.78
CA GLU A 9 4.93 21.96 -7.51
C GLU A 9 4.42 20.77 -6.68
N GLY A 10 3.10 20.57 -6.62
CA GLY A 10 2.49 19.41 -5.96
C GLY A 10 2.91 18.08 -6.58
N PHE A 11 2.81 17.95 -7.91
CA PHE A 11 3.26 16.73 -8.60
C PHE A 11 4.78 16.53 -8.52
N PHE A 12 5.57 17.60 -8.52
CA PHE A 12 7.01 17.51 -8.33
C PHE A 12 7.37 16.96 -6.94
N CYS A 13 6.66 17.38 -5.90
CA CYS A 13 6.80 16.82 -4.55
C CYS A 13 6.49 15.32 -4.52
N ILE A 14 5.33 14.92 -5.06
CA ILE A 14 4.92 13.50 -5.13
C ILE A 14 5.95 12.67 -5.92
N GLY A 15 6.40 13.19 -7.07
CA GLY A 15 7.40 12.54 -7.91
C GLY A 15 8.74 12.36 -7.19
N THR A 16 9.15 13.35 -6.39
CA THR A 16 10.38 13.27 -5.58
C THR A 16 10.26 12.17 -4.53
N VAL A 17 9.14 12.07 -3.82
CA VAL A 17 8.89 10.99 -2.84
C VAL A 17 8.92 9.61 -3.52
N MET A 18 8.25 9.46 -4.67
CA MET A 18 8.27 8.22 -5.45
C MET A 18 9.68 7.87 -5.94
N ALA A 19 10.50 8.86 -6.31
CA ALA A 19 11.88 8.65 -6.71
C ALA A 19 12.73 8.10 -5.55
N PHE A 20 12.54 8.60 -4.32
CA PHE A 20 13.20 8.05 -3.13
C PHE A 20 12.70 6.64 -2.80
N PHE A 21 11.41 6.32 -2.98
CA PHE A 21 10.93 4.95 -2.80
C PHE A 21 11.56 3.95 -3.75
N ARG A 22 12.03 4.37 -4.94
CA ARG A 22 12.82 3.48 -5.81
C ARG A 22 14.13 3.03 -5.16
N LEU A 23 14.66 3.73 -4.15
CA LEU A 23 15.85 3.28 -3.44
C LEU A 23 15.63 1.97 -2.68
N LEU A 24 14.38 1.61 -2.35
CA LEU A 24 14.05 0.31 -1.80
C LEU A 24 14.53 -0.82 -2.73
N PHE A 25 14.59 -0.61 -4.05
CA PHE A 25 15.16 -1.59 -4.96
C PHE A 25 16.61 -1.97 -4.65
N TYR A 26 17.42 -1.02 -4.16
CA TYR A 26 18.80 -1.31 -3.75
C TYR A 26 18.86 -2.07 -2.43
N VAL A 27 17.91 -1.83 -1.53
CA VAL A 27 17.77 -2.57 -0.27
C VAL A 27 17.56 -4.07 -0.54
N GLN A 28 16.88 -4.41 -1.64
CA GLN A 28 16.59 -5.80 -2.04
C GLN A 28 17.85 -6.61 -2.38
N LEU A 29 18.91 -5.92 -2.80
CA LEU A 29 20.18 -6.56 -3.17
C LEU A 29 21.02 -6.97 -1.95
N ASN A 30 20.74 -6.40 -0.77
CA ASN A 30 21.44 -6.73 0.44
C ASN A 30 21.01 -8.11 0.96
N HIS A 31 21.96 -8.88 1.50
CA HIS A 31 21.71 -10.23 2.02
C HIS A 31 20.76 -10.24 3.24
N GLU A 32 20.89 -9.27 4.14
CA GLU A 32 20.11 -9.19 5.36
C GLU A 32 18.74 -8.51 5.12
N LEU A 33 18.74 -7.42 4.34
CA LEU A 33 17.53 -6.62 4.14
C LEU A 33 16.64 -7.13 2.98
N GLY A 34 17.22 -7.87 2.05
CA GLY A 34 16.51 -8.36 0.86
C GLY A 34 15.35 -9.30 1.17
N PRO A 35 15.55 -10.37 1.96
CA PRO A 35 14.47 -11.27 2.37
C PRO A 35 13.35 -10.54 3.11
N LEU A 36 13.68 -9.57 3.97
CA LEU A 36 12.71 -8.76 4.70
C LEU A 36 11.87 -7.88 3.76
N GLN A 37 12.50 -7.26 2.77
CA GLN A 37 11.78 -6.45 1.79
C GLN A 37 10.85 -7.28 0.90
N ILE A 38 11.28 -8.48 0.49
CA ILE A 38 10.44 -9.38 -0.31
C ILE A 38 9.25 -9.87 0.50
N SER A 39 9.48 -10.18 1.78
CA SER A 39 8.42 -10.47 2.74
C SER A 39 7.39 -9.34 2.76
N LEU A 40 7.84 -8.10 2.95
CA LEU A 40 6.97 -6.91 2.97
C LEU A 40 6.13 -6.77 1.69
N GLY A 41 6.76 -6.99 0.52
CA GLY A 41 6.06 -6.96 -0.76
C GLY A 41 4.95 -8.00 -0.88
N LYS A 42 5.19 -9.23 -0.39
CA LYS A 42 4.18 -10.28 -0.37
C LYS A 42 3.07 -10.03 0.65
N MET A 43 3.38 -9.50 1.83
CA MET A 43 2.38 -9.08 2.83
C MET A 43 1.48 -7.94 2.34
N THR A 44 1.99 -7.11 1.43
CA THR A 44 1.20 -6.00 0.86
C THR A 44 -0.05 -6.49 0.13
N VAL A 45 -0.01 -7.69 -0.47
CA VAL A 45 -1.20 -8.29 -1.12
C VAL A 45 -2.29 -8.56 -0.09
N ASP A 46 -1.95 -9.18 1.03
CA ASP A 46 -2.92 -9.50 2.08
C ASP A 46 -3.40 -8.22 2.79
N PHE A 47 -2.51 -7.26 3.01
CA PHE A 47 -2.87 -5.91 3.49
C PHE A 47 -3.92 -5.24 2.58
N SER A 48 -3.73 -5.31 1.26
CA SER A 48 -4.65 -4.68 0.30
C SER A 48 -6.06 -5.25 0.36
N GLN A 49 -6.21 -6.56 0.65
CA GLN A 49 -7.52 -7.19 0.84
C GLN A 49 -8.19 -6.69 2.12
N PHE A 50 -7.44 -6.58 3.21
CA PHE A 50 -7.94 -6.01 4.47
C PHE A 50 -8.33 -4.53 4.35
N LEU A 51 -7.59 -3.76 3.53
CA LEU A 51 -7.88 -2.34 3.29
C LEU A 51 -9.28 -2.14 2.69
N ILE A 52 -9.78 -3.06 1.88
CA ILE A 52 -11.15 -3.00 1.32
C ILE A 52 -12.19 -3.05 2.44
N ILE A 53 -12.02 -3.98 3.39
CA ILE A 53 -12.91 -4.08 4.57
C ILE A 53 -12.85 -2.78 5.37
N PHE A 54 -11.64 -2.24 5.54
CA PHE A 54 -11.43 -0.99 6.26
C PHE A 54 -12.16 0.21 5.62
N ILE A 55 -12.10 0.33 4.29
CA ILE A 55 -12.82 1.37 3.54
C ILE A 55 -14.34 1.23 3.67
N ILE A 56 -14.87 0.01 3.62
CA ILE A 56 -16.32 -0.23 3.79
C ILE A 56 -16.77 0.23 5.19
N VAL A 57 -16.01 -0.13 6.21
CA VAL A 57 -16.31 0.22 7.61
C VAL A 57 -16.27 1.74 7.79
N ILE A 58 -15.16 2.40 7.40
CA ILE A 58 -15.08 3.87 7.47
C ILE A 58 -16.23 4.52 6.70
N GLY A 59 -16.50 4.07 5.47
CA GLY A 59 -17.58 4.62 4.65
C GLY A 59 -18.95 4.51 5.32
N SER A 60 -19.24 3.39 6.01
CA SER A 60 -20.50 3.19 6.73
C SER A 60 -20.66 4.14 7.93
N PHE A 61 -19.60 4.32 8.73
CA PHE A 61 -19.61 5.25 9.85
C PHE A 61 -19.60 6.71 9.38
N THR A 62 -18.90 7.01 8.28
CA THR A 62 -18.92 8.33 7.65
C THR A 62 -20.33 8.71 7.26
N ALA A 63 -21.04 7.84 6.52
CA ALA A 63 -22.41 8.11 6.11
C ALA A 63 -23.35 8.25 7.31
N GLY A 64 -23.20 7.43 8.35
CA GLY A 64 -24.03 7.48 9.56
C GLY A 64 -23.82 8.76 10.38
N LEU A 65 -22.57 9.14 10.66
CA LEU A 65 -22.24 10.33 11.43
C LEU A 65 -22.57 11.61 10.65
N CYS A 66 -22.28 11.65 9.34
CA CYS A 66 -22.73 12.74 8.46
C CYS A 66 -24.21 13.02 8.61
N ARG A 67 -25.05 11.99 8.48
CA ARG A 67 -26.51 12.17 8.57
C ARG A 67 -26.98 12.61 9.95
N LEU A 68 -26.25 12.25 11.02
CA LEU A 68 -26.59 12.66 12.37
C LEU A 68 -26.25 14.14 12.63
N TYR A 69 -25.12 14.62 12.09
CA TYR A 69 -24.58 15.95 12.36
C TYR A 69 -24.91 17.01 11.29
N GLU A 70 -25.36 16.63 10.09
CA GLU A 70 -25.72 17.53 8.98
C GLU A 70 -26.69 18.66 9.39
N TYR A 71 -27.60 18.38 10.33
CA TYR A 71 -28.58 19.36 10.81
C TYR A 71 -28.02 20.46 11.72
N TYR A 72 -26.81 20.29 12.24
CA TYR A 72 -26.16 21.25 13.14
C TYR A 72 -25.19 22.18 12.42
N ASP A 73 -25.14 22.14 11.08
CA ASP A 73 -24.27 23.01 10.31
C ASP A 73 -24.56 24.49 10.57
N GLY A 74 -23.50 25.25 10.86
CA GLY A 74 -23.57 26.68 11.12
C GLY A 74 -24.17 27.08 12.47
N MET A 75 -24.52 26.14 13.35
CA MET A 75 -25.07 26.46 14.67
C MET A 75 -24.04 27.16 15.57
N ILE A 76 -24.49 28.20 16.28
CA ILE A 76 -23.69 28.99 17.21
C ILE A 76 -24.47 29.14 18.51
N GLN A 77 -23.79 28.89 19.62
CA GLN A 77 -24.31 29.05 20.97
C GLN A 77 -23.56 30.19 21.66
N ILE A 78 -24.29 31.07 22.36
CA ILE A 78 -23.72 32.16 23.14
C ILE A 78 -24.01 31.88 24.60
N ASP A 79 -22.96 31.85 25.42
CA ASP A 79 -23.09 31.70 26.86
C ASP A 79 -23.64 33.01 27.47
N PRO A 80 -24.82 32.99 28.12
CA PRO A 80 -25.44 34.20 28.68
C PRO A 80 -24.64 34.81 29.84
N GLU A 81 -23.79 34.05 30.54
CA GLU A 81 -23.01 34.57 31.68
C GLU A 81 -21.67 35.17 31.24
N THR A 82 -21.00 34.54 30.28
CA THR A 82 -19.62 34.91 29.87
C THR A 82 -19.55 35.63 28.52
N ASN A 83 -20.64 35.69 27.76
CA ASN A 83 -20.68 36.12 26.34
C ASN A 83 -19.70 35.35 25.44
N ALA A 84 -19.26 34.15 25.84
CA ALA A 84 -18.42 33.30 25.00
C ALA A 84 -19.25 32.68 23.86
N THR A 85 -18.69 32.67 22.65
CA THR A 85 -19.32 32.07 21.47
C THR A 85 -18.73 30.70 21.19
N SER A 86 -19.57 29.67 21.23
CA SER A 86 -19.22 28.30 20.81
C SER A 86 -19.87 28.01 19.47
N ARG A 87 -19.09 27.54 18.50
CA ARG A 87 -19.59 27.19 17.15
C ARG A 87 -19.50 25.68 16.95
N GLN A 88 -20.49 25.10 16.29
CA GLN A 88 -20.43 23.70 15.89
C GLN A 88 -19.17 23.43 15.04
N GLU A 89 -18.40 22.42 15.44
CA GLU A 89 -17.22 21.98 14.69
C GLU A 89 -17.64 21.39 13.34
N SER A 90 -16.84 21.61 12.28
CA SER A 90 -17.07 20.99 10.96
C SER A 90 -16.94 19.47 10.97
N SER A 91 -16.42 18.93 12.07
CA SER A 91 -16.40 17.49 12.36
C SER A 91 -17.78 16.88 12.21
N PHE A 92 -17.85 15.76 11.50
CA PHE A 92 -19.07 15.02 11.23
C PHE A 92 -20.13 15.71 10.34
N ILE A 93 -19.96 16.96 9.91
CA ILE A 93 -20.93 17.64 9.03
C ILE A 93 -20.76 17.18 7.57
N ASN A 94 -19.57 17.39 7.00
CA ASN A 94 -19.28 17.04 5.61
C ASN A 94 -18.68 15.64 5.50
N ALA A 95 -18.99 14.92 4.43
CA ALA A 95 -18.40 13.58 4.18
C ALA A 95 -16.86 13.58 4.20
N TYR A 96 -16.25 14.64 3.68
CA TYR A 96 -14.79 14.80 3.67
C TYR A 96 -14.21 15.04 5.07
N ASP A 97 -14.81 15.95 5.83
CA ASP A 97 -14.35 16.27 7.19
C ASP A 97 -14.57 15.08 8.12
N THR A 98 -15.74 14.42 8.03
CA THR A 98 -16.03 13.16 8.72
C THR A 98 -15.01 12.07 8.40
N PHE A 99 -14.74 11.84 7.11
CA PHE A 99 -13.73 10.87 6.71
C PHE A 99 -12.37 11.19 7.31
N THR A 100 -11.99 12.48 7.33
CA THR A 100 -10.72 12.94 7.91
C THR A 100 -10.66 12.67 9.41
N VAL A 101 -11.71 13.00 10.15
CA VAL A 101 -11.80 12.74 11.60
C VAL A 101 -11.72 11.24 11.89
N LEU A 102 -12.46 10.41 11.16
CA LEU A 102 -12.43 8.95 11.35
C LEU A 102 -11.06 8.36 10.95
N PHE A 103 -10.49 8.79 9.81
CA PHE A 103 -9.17 8.34 9.36
C PHE A 103 -8.07 8.64 10.39
N TRP A 104 -8.03 9.86 10.93
CA TRP A 104 -7.08 10.20 12.01
C TRP A 104 -7.45 9.54 13.35
N GLY A 105 -8.72 9.19 13.53
CA GLY A 105 -9.21 8.39 14.65
C GLY A 105 -8.58 7.00 14.73
N LEU A 106 -8.24 6.36 13.59
CA LEU A 106 -7.48 5.10 13.58
C LEU A 106 -6.13 5.22 14.31
N PHE A 107 -5.50 6.40 14.26
CA PHE A 107 -4.23 6.68 14.93
C PHE A 107 -4.41 7.32 16.30
N CYS A 108 -5.65 7.39 16.82
CA CYS A 108 -6.00 8.10 18.04
C CYS A 108 -5.60 9.60 18.03
N MET A 109 -5.58 10.24 16.86
CA MET A 109 -5.21 11.66 16.68
C MET A 109 -6.42 12.58 16.46
N SER A 110 -7.63 12.03 16.41
CA SER A 110 -8.87 12.79 16.29
C SER A 110 -9.20 13.54 17.59
N SER A 111 -9.76 14.75 17.47
CA SER A 111 -10.27 15.49 18.62
C SER A 111 -11.42 14.73 19.30
N GLN A 112 -11.41 14.67 20.63
CA GLN A 112 -12.51 14.10 21.44
C GLN A 112 -13.72 15.04 21.49
N GLU A 113 -13.53 16.31 21.12
CA GLU A 113 -14.57 17.34 21.06
C GLU A 113 -15.44 17.23 19.80
N ALA A 114 -15.02 16.42 18.81
CA ALA A 114 -15.74 16.21 17.56
C ALA A 114 -17.18 15.70 17.76
N GLY A 115 -17.45 15.01 18.87
CA GLY A 115 -18.78 14.51 19.22
C GLY A 115 -19.72 15.53 19.88
N ILE A 116 -19.23 16.71 20.25
CA ILE A 116 -20.05 17.75 20.90
C ILE A 116 -21.04 18.33 19.91
N VAL A 117 -22.29 18.49 20.36
CA VAL A 117 -23.38 19.09 19.58
C VAL A 117 -23.68 20.47 20.15
N VAL A 118 -23.49 21.50 19.34
CA VAL A 118 -23.72 22.91 19.66
C VAL A 118 -24.98 23.39 18.94
N ILE A 119 -25.86 24.07 19.68
CA ILE A 119 -27.19 24.48 19.20
C ILE A 119 -27.46 25.92 19.62
N GLU A 120 -28.21 26.64 18.79
CA GLU A 120 -28.71 27.97 19.12
C GLU A 120 -29.49 28.02 20.44
N ASN A 121 -29.36 29.14 21.14
CA ASN A 121 -30.09 29.41 22.38
C ASN A 121 -31.60 29.55 22.09
N LEU A 122 -32.43 29.22 23.08
CA LEU A 122 -33.89 29.37 22.96
C LEU A 122 -34.28 30.87 22.95
N PRO A 123 -35.18 31.30 22.06
CA PRO A 123 -35.68 32.68 22.07
C PRO A 123 -36.57 32.91 23.30
N SER A 124 -36.26 33.94 24.09
CA SER A 124 -37.14 34.43 25.17
C SER A 124 -38.13 35.45 24.63
N GLU A 125 -39.32 35.53 25.24
CA GLU A 125 -40.40 36.45 24.86
C GLU A 125 -40.00 37.95 24.94
N GLY A 126 -38.87 38.27 25.57
CA GLY A 126 -38.32 39.64 25.70
C GLY A 126 -37.21 40.04 24.73
N GLY A 127 -36.74 39.14 23.85
CA GLY A 127 -35.63 39.42 22.93
C GLY A 127 -34.22 39.31 23.54
N GLU A 128 -34.10 38.87 24.79
CA GLU A 128 -32.84 38.52 25.43
C GLU A 128 -32.60 36.99 25.37
N LEU A 129 -31.34 36.57 25.18
CA LEU A 129 -30.93 35.17 25.06
C LEU A 129 -30.78 34.57 26.48
N GLU A 130 -31.77 33.83 26.96
CA GLU A 130 -31.80 33.41 28.38
C GLU A 130 -31.39 31.96 28.65
N ALA A 131 -31.56 31.03 27.69
CA ALA A 131 -31.37 29.60 27.97
C ALA A 131 -30.52 28.86 26.92
N ILE A 132 -29.49 28.16 27.41
CA ILE A 132 -28.68 27.21 26.65
C ILE A 132 -29.56 26.01 26.28
N ASN A 133 -29.67 25.71 24.99
CA ASN A 133 -30.34 24.52 24.48
C ASN A 133 -29.30 23.40 24.24
N THR A 134 -29.61 22.18 24.66
CA THR A 134 -28.73 21.02 24.44
C THR A 134 -29.52 19.82 23.91
N HIS A 135 -28.96 19.11 22.92
CA HIS A 135 -29.50 17.83 22.45
C HIS A 135 -28.65 16.68 22.97
N ASP A 136 -28.80 16.39 24.26
CA ASP A 136 -28.03 15.36 24.97
C ASP A 136 -28.19 13.97 24.34
N PHE A 137 -29.38 13.66 23.81
CA PHE A 137 -29.62 12.37 23.13
C PHE A 137 -28.77 12.22 21.87
N THR A 138 -28.74 13.25 21.00
CA THR A 138 -27.93 13.21 19.78
C THR A 138 -26.45 13.16 20.11
N GLN A 139 -26.01 13.96 21.08
CA GLN A 139 -24.63 13.95 21.54
C GLN A 139 -24.22 12.56 22.10
N MET A 140 -25.07 11.94 22.91
CA MET A 140 -24.84 10.58 23.41
C MET A 140 -24.73 9.56 22.26
N VAL A 141 -25.62 9.62 21.27
CA VAL A 141 -25.58 8.72 20.11
C VAL A 141 -24.30 8.94 19.30
N GLY A 142 -23.88 10.19 19.08
CA GLY A 142 -22.64 10.53 18.39
C GLY A 142 -21.41 9.97 19.10
N TYR A 143 -21.29 10.19 20.42
CA TYR A 143 -20.22 9.62 21.23
C TYR A 143 -20.22 8.08 21.22
N CYS A 144 -21.39 7.45 21.33
CA CYS A 144 -21.50 5.99 21.25
C CYS A 144 -21.06 5.45 19.89
N LEU A 145 -21.51 6.05 18.79
CA LEU A 145 -21.12 5.63 17.44
C LEU A 145 -19.62 5.80 17.21
N PHE A 146 -19.05 6.91 17.64
CA PHE A 146 -17.62 7.17 17.54
C PHE A 146 -16.79 6.21 18.42
N ALA A 147 -17.24 5.92 19.65
CA ALA A 147 -16.59 4.95 20.53
C ALA A 147 -16.64 3.53 19.95
N VAL A 148 -17.79 3.11 19.42
CA VAL A 148 -17.94 1.80 18.75
C VAL A 148 -17.04 1.72 17.52
N TYR A 149 -16.96 2.80 16.73
CA TYR A 149 -16.02 2.90 15.61
C TYR A 149 -14.58 2.66 16.08
N CYS A 150 -14.12 3.37 17.12
CA CYS A 150 -12.76 3.22 17.65
C CYS A 150 -12.47 1.80 18.15
N VAL A 151 -13.39 1.20 18.92
CA VAL A 151 -13.25 -0.20 19.38
C VAL A 151 -13.16 -1.14 18.19
N PHE A 152 -14.07 -1.02 17.22
CA PHE A 152 -14.11 -1.92 16.08
C PHE A 152 -12.87 -1.78 15.20
N THR A 153 -12.43 -0.55 14.90
CA THR A 153 -11.27 -0.33 14.03
C THR A 153 -9.93 -0.60 14.73
N VAL A 154 -9.70 -0.03 15.91
CA VAL A 154 -8.41 -0.10 16.60
C VAL A 154 -8.22 -1.41 17.35
N ILE A 155 -9.28 -1.97 17.96
CA ILE A 155 -9.16 -3.20 18.76
C ILE A 155 -9.44 -4.43 17.90
N VAL A 156 -10.44 -4.40 17.02
CA VAL A 156 -10.79 -5.60 16.25
C VAL A 156 -10.02 -5.65 14.93
N LEU A 157 -10.23 -4.68 14.03
CA LEU A 157 -9.67 -4.73 12.67
C LEU A 157 -8.15 -4.62 12.66
N MET A 158 -7.57 -3.71 13.44
CA MET A 158 -6.11 -3.57 13.53
C MET A 158 -5.43 -4.82 14.08
N ASN A 159 -5.96 -5.42 15.15
CA ASN A 159 -5.40 -6.66 15.69
C ASN A 159 -5.57 -7.84 14.72
N MET A 160 -6.68 -7.90 14.00
CA MET A 160 -6.89 -8.91 12.96
C MET A 160 -5.92 -8.71 11.77
N LEU A 161 -5.64 -7.45 11.40
CA LEU A 161 -4.66 -7.13 10.35
C LEU A 161 -3.25 -7.57 10.74
N ILE A 162 -2.83 -7.26 11.97
CA ILE A 162 -1.53 -7.70 12.50
C ILE A 162 -1.45 -9.23 12.51
N GLY A 163 -2.53 -9.90 12.94
CA GLY A 163 -2.62 -11.36 12.95
C GLY A 163 -2.49 -11.98 11.55
N ALA A 164 -3.21 -11.43 10.56
CA ALA A 164 -3.14 -11.89 9.18
C ALA A 164 -1.75 -11.67 8.57
N MET A 165 -1.17 -10.47 8.77
CA MET A 165 0.19 -10.17 8.33
C MET A 165 1.22 -11.11 8.96
N SER A 166 1.08 -11.44 10.25
CA SER A 166 1.99 -12.34 10.95
C SER A 166 1.93 -13.77 10.39
N ASN A 167 0.73 -14.28 10.10
CA ASN A 167 0.57 -15.59 9.47
C ASN A 167 1.20 -15.62 8.07
N THR A 168 1.00 -14.57 7.28
CA THR A 168 1.63 -14.44 5.96
C THR A 168 3.15 -14.30 6.07
N PHE A 169 3.64 -13.60 7.08
CA PHE A 169 5.07 -13.51 7.38
C PHE A 169 5.70 -14.87 7.59
N GLN A 170 5.08 -15.72 8.40
CA GLN A 170 5.57 -17.08 8.62
C GLN A 170 5.55 -17.90 7.33
N ARG A 171 4.42 -17.89 6.60
CA ARG A 171 4.28 -18.62 5.32
C ARG A 171 5.30 -18.19 4.26
N VAL A 172 5.59 -16.91 4.18
CA VAL A 172 6.59 -16.39 3.21
C VAL A 172 7.99 -16.79 3.65
N THR A 173 8.28 -16.76 4.96
CA THR A 173 9.58 -17.11 5.55
C THR A 173 10.08 -18.50 5.14
N ASP A 174 9.20 -19.48 5.02
CA ASP A 174 9.57 -20.87 4.69
C ASP A 174 10.30 -21.03 3.34
N ASN A 175 10.06 -20.13 2.37
CA ASN A 175 10.69 -20.18 1.03
C ASN A 175 11.53 -18.94 0.72
N LEU A 176 11.84 -18.12 1.71
CA LEU A 176 12.40 -16.78 1.49
C LEU A 176 13.72 -16.78 0.74
N ASP A 177 14.62 -17.73 1.02
CA ASP A 177 15.93 -17.76 0.38
C ASP A 177 15.82 -17.98 -1.14
N VAL A 178 14.96 -18.91 -1.55
CA VAL A 178 14.72 -19.23 -2.96
C VAL A 178 14.06 -18.03 -3.65
N GLU A 179 13.06 -17.44 -3.02
CA GLU A 179 12.34 -16.29 -3.55
C GLU A 179 13.23 -15.06 -3.66
N TRP A 180 14.11 -14.84 -2.68
CA TRP A 180 15.07 -13.75 -2.69
C TRP A 180 16.13 -13.92 -3.76
N ILE A 181 16.69 -15.11 -3.89
CA ILE A 181 17.67 -15.40 -4.95
C ILE A 181 17.01 -15.21 -6.33
N PHE A 182 15.77 -15.67 -6.51
CA PHE A 182 15.03 -15.48 -7.75
C PHE A 182 14.83 -14.00 -8.07
N ALA A 183 14.29 -13.23 -7.13
CA ALA A 183 14.02 -11.80 -7.32
C ALA A 183 15.31 -10.99 -7.54
N ARG A 184 16.40 -11.31 -6.82
CA ARG A 184 17.72 -10.72 -7.04
C ARG A 184 18.26 -11.03 -8.44
N THR A 185 18.02 -12.24 -8.93
CA THR A 185 18.46 -12.65 -10.28
C THR A 185 17.69 -11.89 -11.36
N GLU A 186 16.40 -11.64 -11.17
CA GLU A 186 15.59 -10.82 -12.08
C GLU A 186 16.15 -9.39 -12.21
N ILE A 187 16.60 -8.81 -11.10
CA ILE A 187 17.29 -7.51 -11.08
C ILE A 187 18.57 -7.56 -11.90
N TYR A 188 19.40 -8.59 -11.71
CA TYR A 188 20.64 -8.76 -12.46
C TYR A 188 20.37 -8.91 -13.97
N LEU A 189 19.37 -9.71 -14.35
CA LEU A 189 18.96 -9.85 -15.75
C LEU A 189 18.50 -8.51 -16.34
N THR A 190 17.74 -7.73 -15.57
CA THR A 190 17.30 -6.39 -15.96
C THR A 190 18.52 -5.50 -16.23
N PHE A 191 19.51 -5.46 -15.34
CA PHE A 191 20.73 -4.67 -15.56
C PHE A 191 21.58 -5.19 -16.73
N MET A 192 21.67 -6.50 -16.93
CA MET A 192 22.38 -7.08 -18.08
C MET A 192 21.74 -6.73 -19.42
N SER A 193 20.41 -6.51 -19.43
CA SER A 193 19.67 -6.12 -20.63
C SER A 193 19.69 -4.61 -20.92
N GLN A 194 20.13 -3.78 -19.95
CA GLN A 194 20.16 -2.33 -20.08
C GLN A 194 21.35 -1.81 -20.89
N THR A 195 21.25 -0.55 -21.33
CA THR A 195 22.35 0.13 -22.02
C THR A 195 23.56 0.27 -21.11
N VAL A 196 24.76 0.22 -21.71
CA VAL A 196 26.04 0.26 -20.98
C VAL A 196 26.31 1.57 -20.21
N LEU A 197 25.45 2.59 -20.38
CA LEU A 197 25.60 3.91 -19.77
C LEU A 197 24.48 4.15 -18.75
N PRO A 198 24.81 4.47 -17.49
CA PRO A 198 23.80 4.84 -16.50
C PRO A 198 23.17 6.21 -16.86
N PRO A 199 21.90 6.47 -16.49
CA PRO A 199 21.37 7.83 -16.46
C PRO A 199 22.26 8.76 -15.61
N PRO A 200 22.52 10.02 -16.00
CA PRO A 200 21.98 10.75 -17.15
C PRO A 200 22.77 10.53 -18.46
N LEU A 201 23.88 9.81 -18.42
CA LEU A 201 24.79 9.64 -19.57
C LEU A 201 24.19 8.84 -20.72
N ASN A 202 23.05 8.17 -20.50
CA ASN A 202 22.26 7.52 -21.54
C ASN A 202 21.78 8.48 -22.66
N PHE A 203 21.71 9.79 -22.41
CA PHE A 203 21.38 10.77 -23.46
C PHE A 203 22.52 11.05 -24.44
N LEU A 204 23.76 10.70 -24.09
CA LEU A 204 24.90 10.95 -24.97
C LEU A 204 24.86 9.96 -26.16
N PRO A 205 24.83 10.46 -27.40
CA PRO A 205 24.82 9.60 -28.58
C PRO A 205 26.09 8.75 -28.60
N THR A 206 25.93 7.47 -28.31
CA THR A 206 27.03 6.50 -28.31
C THR A 206 27.29 6.03 -29.75
N ARG A 207 28.52 5.61 -30.07
CA ARG A 207 28.86 5.04 -31.39
C ARG A 207 27.91 3.90 -31.81
N VAL A 208 27.42 3.11 -30.83
CA VAL A 208 26.39 2.09 -31.03
C VAL A 208 25.04 2.72 -31.42
N GLY A 209 24.59 3.77 -30.74
CA GLY A 209 23.36 4.51 -31.10
C GLY A 209 23.44 5.18 -32.48
N ALA A 210 24.59 5.74 -32.85
CA ALA A 210 24.85 6.26 -34.20
C ALA A 210 24.83 5.15 -35.26
N SER A 211 25.39 3.98 -34.94
CA SER A 211 25.31 2.80 -35.80
C SER A 211 23.88 2.27 -35.93
N VAL A 212 23.06 2.30 -34.87
CA VAL A 212 21.64 1.93 -34.89
C VAL A 212 20.83 2.93 -35.69
N PHE A 213 21.11 4.24 -35.63
CA PHE A 213 20.49 5.25 -36.49
C PHE A 213 20.85 5.02 -37.97
N SER A 214 22.13 4.71 -38.25
CA SER A 214 22.60 4.35 -39.60
C SER A 214 22.05 2.99 -40.08
N ALA A 215 21.81 2.06 -39.15
CA ALA A 215 21.25 0.75 -39.40
C ALA A 215 19.73 0.83 -39.57
N PHE A 216 19.03 1.70 -38.85
CA PHE A 216 17.61 2.03 -39.05
C PHE A 216 17.41 2.63 -40.45
N ARG A 217 18.36 3.48 -40.88
CA ARG A 217 18.44 3.97 -42.26
C ARG A 217 18.76 2.86 -43.27
N LYS A 218 19.55 1.83 -42.90
CA LYS A 218 19.84 0.65 -43.73
C LYS A 218 18.77 -0.46 -43.66
N LYS A 219 17.90 -0.50 -42.64
CA LYS A 219 16.85 -1.52 -42.41
C LYS A 219 15.66 -1.37 -43.37
N PHE A 220 15.67 -0.32 -44.20
CA PHE A 220 14.94 -0.29 -45.48
C PHE A 220 15.47 -1.31 -46.50
N PHE A 221 16.64 -1.91 -46.28
CA PHE A 221 17.20 -3.02 -47.03
C PHE A 221 17.47 -4.21 -46.09
N LYS A 222 16.88 -5.35 -46.45
CA LYS A 222 16.79 -6.64 -45.75
C LYS A 222 18.00 -7.02 -44.89
N ILE A 223 17.71 -7.58 -43.72
CA ILE A 223 18.63 -8.41 -42.93
C ILE A 223 18.12 -9.85 -43.05
N GLU A 224 18.99 -10.76 -43.48
CA GLU A 224 18.74 -12.19 -43.59
C GLU A 224 19.28 -12.88 -42.32
N GLU A 225 18.45 -13.68 -41.66
CA GLU A 225 18.81 -14.43 -40.46
C GLU A 225 19.55 -15.72 -40.84
N THR A 226 20.74 -15.94 -40.28
CA THR A 226 21.47 -17.22 -40.40
C THR A 226 20.94 -18.25 -39.38
N PRO A 227 20.79 -19.54 -39.75
CA PRO A 227 20.36 -20.58 -38.82
C PRO A 227 21.44 -20.92 -37.76
N ARG A 228 20.97 -21.36 -36.59
CA ARG A 228 21.69 -21.41 -35.29
C ARG A 228 22.48 -22.71 -35.08
N GLU A 229 23.81 -22.60 -35.01
CA GLU A 229 24.71 -23.62 -34.43
C GLU A 229 24.38 -23.95 -32.96
N ASP A 230 23.75 -23.01 -32.24
CA ASP A 230 23.43 -23.14 -30.81
C ASP A 230 22.39 -24.22 -30.49
N GLN A 231 21.56 -24.60 -31.47
CA GLN A 231 20.44 -25.51 -31.25
C GLN A 231 20.88 -26.97 -31.12
N GLU A 232 21.88 -27.39 -31.89
CA GLU A 232 22.43 -28.76 -31.87
C GLU A 232 23.23 -29.03 -30.58
N ASN A 233 23.91 -28.01 -30.06
CA ASN A 233 24.60 -28.08 -28.76
C ASN A 233 23.62 -28.18 -27.58
N PHE A 234 22.48 -27.49 -27.66
CA PHE A 234 21.45 -27.55 -26.64
C PHE A 234 20.84 -28.95 -26.51
N GLU A 235 20.50 -29.60 -27.63
CA GLU A 235 19.93 -30.95 -27.65
C GLU A 235 20.88 -31.99 -27.04
N ASN A 236 22.18 -31.91 -27.37
CA ASN A 236 23.20 -32.78 -26.82
C ASN A 236 23.38 -32.63 -25.29
N VAL A 237 23.34 -31.39 -24.80
CA VAL A 237 23.43 -31.10 -23.35
C VAL A 237 22.17 -31.58 -22.63
N MET A 238 20.99 -31.33 -23.21
CA MET A 238 19.71 -31.77 -22.67
C MET A 238 19.64 -33.30 -22.56
N GLY A 239 20.07 -34.03 -23.58
CA GLY A 239 20.13 -35.50 -23.56
C GLY A 239 21.00 -36.04 -22.42
N LYS A 240 22.17 -35.44 -22.18
CA LYS A 240 23.06 -35.80 -21.06
C LYS A 240 22.43 -35.51 -19.69
N LEU A 241 21.74 -34.38 -19.55
CA LEU A 241 21.03 -33.99 -18.32
C LEU A 241 19.90 -34.95 -17.99
N VAL A 242 19.07 -35.31 -18.98
CA VAL A 242 17.96 -36.26 -18.83
C VAL A 242 18.48 -37.63 -18.37
N ALA A 243 19.53 -38.14 -19.03
CA ALA A 243 20.15 -39.40 -18.65
C ALA A 243 20.68 -39.37 -17.21
N ARG A 244 21.32 -38.27 -16.79
CA ARG A 244 21.82 -38.09 -15.42
C ARG A 244 20.69 -38.02 -14.40
N TYR A 245 19.61 -37.32 -14.70
CA TYR A 245 18.43 -37.19 -13.82
C TYR A 245 17.80 -38.56 -13.55
N PHE A 246 17.47 -39.33 -14.59
CA PHE A 246 16.86 -40.65 -14.42
C PHE A 246 17.79 -41.66 -13.73
N SER A 247 19.09 -41.59 -14.00
CA SER A 247 20.09 -42.41 -13.30
C SER A 247 20.14 -42.10 -11.80
N LYS A 248 20.06 -40.82 -11.42
CA LYS A 248 20.02 -40.39 -10.02
C LYS A 248 18.70 -40.80 -9.34
N LYS A 249 17.56 -40.55 -9.99
CA LYS A 249 16.24 -40.92 -9.46
C LYS A 249 16.12 -42.42 -9.19
N ARG A 250 16.60 -43.27 -10.11
CA ARG A 250 16.62 -44.73 -9.94
C ARG A 250 17.50 -45.17 -8.77
N LYS A 251 18.61 -44.48 -8.49
CA LYS A 251 19.47 -44.73 -7.32
C LYS A 251 18.79 -44.35 -6.01
N GLU A 252 18.00 -43.27 -6.01
CA GLU A 252 17.23 -42.85 -4.83
C GLU A 252 16.10 -43.85 -4.53
N GLU A 253 15.37 -44.31 -5.56
CA GLU A 253 14.32 -45.34 -5.45
C GLU A 253 14.88 -46.67 -4.91
N THR A 254 16.01 -47.14 -5.45
CA THR A 254 16.68 -48.37 -4.97
C THR A 254 17.33 -48.24 -3.59
N SER A 255 17.62 -47.02 -3.13
CA SER A 255 18.11 -46.77 -1.77
C SER A 255 16.96 -46.66 -0.76
N SER A 256 15.77 -46.18 -1.17
CA SER A 256 14.57 -46.18 -0.34
C SER A 256 13.90 -47.57 -0.22
N GLU A 257 14.15 -48.47 -1.18
CA GLU A 257 13.59 -49.82 -1.20
C GLU A 257 14.39 -50.86 -0.40
N LYS A 258 15.55 -50.50 0.19
CA LYS A 258 16.21 -51.36 1.18
C LYS A 258 15.62 -51.07 2.56
N PRO A 259 14.76 -51.94 3.13
CA PRO A 259 14.41 -51.83 4.53
C PRO A 259 15.63 -52.23 5.36
N ASP A 260 15.73 -51.68 6.58
CA ASP A 260 16.66 -52.07 7.62
C ASP A 260 16.70 -53.61 7.77
N SER A 261 17.64 -54.26 7.09
CA SER A 261 18.00 -55.66 7.28
C SER A 261 19.42 -55.72 7.83
N SER A 262 19.63 -55.10 8.99
CA SER A 262 20.83 -55.25 9.81
C SER A 262 20.54 -54.89 11.27
N LEU A 263 19.59 -55.62 11.87
CA LEU A 263 19.51 -55.84 13.30
C LEU A 263 19.12 -57.32 13.50
N ASP A 264 20.09 -58.20 13.27
CA ASP A 264 20.18 -59.54 13.86
C ASP A 264 21.57 -59.67 14.50
#